data_AF-A0A8H4VVQ9-F1
#
_entry.id   AF-A0A8H4VVQ9-F1
#
_cell.length_a   1.000
_cell.length_b   1.000
_cell.length_c   1.000
_cell.angle_alpha   90.00
_cell.angle_beta   90.00
_cell.angle_gamma   90.00
#
_symmetry.space_group_name_H-M   'P 1'
#
loop_
_entity.id
_entity.type
_entity.pdbx_description
1 polymer ?
#
loop_
_entity_poly.entity_id
_entity_poly.type
_entity_poly.pdbx_seq_one_letter_code
_entity_poly.pdbx_strand_id
1 'polypeptide(L)'
;MGLQKVQRVDAVRYFLLLHFGGIYLDLDNVRARILHQFSFYSLHSRIFRNNANTSQGCLADLTPLLYYPMWITDGGRGALSNNILAARPNHPFWTLLTNSLIPYNYNYLFPYVTISYASGQWFETAIWEKYHAWLPAVGKEGSQESRLHRLMMDDRPEADRWVFFTQARGGTWVNWDNLMFLWIGDHLILFALGICGLIGLAYWAISRTFFRPSKGYTKLKSDREDEGV
;
A
#
# COMPACT_ATOMS: atom_id res chain seq x y z
N MET A 1 -4.39 -18.94 2.02
CA MET A 1 -3.48 -19.29 3.14
C MET A 1 -3.43 -18.08 4.09
N GLY A 2 -4.05 -18.19 5.27
CA GLY A 2 -3.92 -17.32 6.45
C GLY A 2 -3.71 -15.80 6.28
N LEU A 3 -4.79 -15.02 6.14
CA LEU A 3 -4.80 -13.55 6.34
C LEU A 3 -4.04 -13.15 7.62
N GLN A 4 -4.29 -13.90 8.70
CA GLN A 4 -3.65 -13.73 10.00
C GLN A 4 -2.15 -14.07 10.00
N LYS A 5 -1.66 -14.90 9.06
CA LYS A 5 -0.23 -15.19 8.93
C LYS A 5 0.51 -13.99 8.35
N VAL A 6 -0.05 -13.35 7.31
CA VAL A 6 0.53 -12.14 6.71
C VAL A 6 0.61 -11.03 7.75
N GLN A 7 -0.48 -10.77 8.46
CA GLN A 7 -0.51 -9.77 9.54
C GLN A 7 0.49 -10.03 10.66
N ARG A 8 0.74 -11.30 11.00
CA ARG A 8 1.75 -11.67 12.00
C ARG A 8 3.17 -11.42 11.50
N VAL A 9 3.46 -11.70 10.23
CA VAL A 9 4.77 -11.43 9.62
C VAL A 9 5.04 -9.93 9.56
N ASP A 10 4.02 -9.13 9.22
CA ASP A 10 4.08 -7.66 9.29
C ASP A 10 4.33 -7.16 10.72
N ALA A 11 3.61 -7.67 11.71
CA ALA A 11 3.86 -7.30 13.10
C ALA A 11 5.30 -7.63 13.53
N VAL A 12 5.80 -8.82 13.18
CA VAL A 12 7.16 -9.26 13.56
C VAL A 12 8.23 -8.33 13.00
N ARG A 13 8.18 -7.96 11.70
CA ARG A 13 9.19 -7.04 11.12
C ARG A 13 9.18 -5.68 11.82
N TYR A 14 8.01 -5.18 12.22
CA TYR A 14 7.90 -3.93 12.97
C TYR A 14 8.50 -4.02 14.37
N PHE A 15 8.26 -5.12 15.10
CA PHE A 15 8.88 -5.34 16.41
C PHE A 15 10.40 -5.56 16.32
N LEU A 16 10.90 -6.20 15.26
CA LEU A 16 12.34 -6.34 15.01
C LEU A 16 13.00 -4.98 14.80
N LEU A 17 12.41 -4.11 13.98
CA LEU A 17 12.92 -2.76 13.76
C LEU A 17 12.83 -1.90 15.02
N LEU A 18 11.76 -2.03 15.80
CA LEU A 18 11.63 -1.34 17.08
C LEU A 18 12.77 -1.72 18.04
N HIS A 19 13.07 -3.01 18.16
CA HIS A 19 14.02 -3.50 19.16
C HIS A 19 15.49 -3.42 18.70
N PHE A 20 15.78 -3.86 17.48
CA PHE A 20 17.16 -3.99 16.97
C PHE A 20 17.55 -2.87 15.99
N GLY A 21 16.58 -2.16 15.42
CA GLY A 21 16.83 -1.27 14.29
C GLY A 21 17.43 -2.02 13.09
N GLY A 22 18.23 -1.31 12.31
CA GLY A 22 18.85 -1.81 11.08
C GLY A 22 17.96 -1.64 9.86
N ILE A 23 18.23 -2.46 8.84
CA ILE A 23 17.52 -2.46 7.56
C ILE A 23 16.84 -3.82 7.40
N TYR A 24 15.52 -3.81 7.25
CA TYR A 24 14.71 -4.98 6.93
C TYR A 24 14.43 -5.03 5.42
N LEU A 25 14.59 -6.22 4.83
CA LEU A 25 14.32 -6.49 3.43
C LEU A 25 13.42 -7.71 3.30
N ASP A 26 12.27 -7.55 2.65
CA ASP A 26 11.38 -8.68 2.36
C ASP A 26 11.98 -9.57 1.28
N LEU A 27 11.99 -10.88 1.54
CA LEU A 27 12.75 -11.85 0.74
C LEU A 27 12.02 -12.28 -0.54
N ASP A 28 10.73 -12.01 -0.67
CA ASP A 28 9.92 -12.44 -1.81
C ASP A 28 9.78 -11.37 -2.91
N ASN A 29 9.97 -10.09 -2.59
CA ASN A 29 9.73 -8.97 -3.51
C ASN A 29 11.00 -8.16 -3.89
N VAL A 30 12.19 -8.56 -3.45
CA VAL A 30 13.47 -7.83 -3.71
C VAL A 30 14.50 -8.76 -4.38
N ARG A 31 15.13 -8.36 -5.50
CA ARG A 31 16.13 -9.19 -6.25
C ARG A 31 17.21 -8.35 -6.94
N ALA A 32 18.47 -8.38 -6.49
CA ALA A 32 19.62 -7.80 -7.18
C ALA A 32 20.32 -8.81 -8.09
N ARG A 33 20.82 -8.34 -9.24
CA ARG A 33 21.62 -9.12 -10.18
C ARG A 33 23.09 -8.70 -10.04
N ILE A 34 23.93 -9.58 -9.48
CA ILE A 34 25.38 -9.40 -9.53
C ILE A 34 25.89 -9.93 -10.88
N LEU A 35 26.52 -9.08 -11.68
CA LEU A 35 27.46 -9.55 -12.70
C LEU A 35 28.77 -9.90 -11.98
N HIS A 36 29.00 -11.19 -11.84
CA HIS A 36 30.26 -11.74 -11.34
C HIS A 36 31.34 -11.47 -12.39
N GLN A 37 32.14 -10.42 -12.19
CA GLN A 37 33.43 -10.34 -12.87
C GLN A 37 34.43 -9.70 -11.91
N PHE A 38 35.08 -10.53 -11.09
CA PHE A 38 36.53 -10.74 -11.10
C PHE A 38 36.92 -11.63 -9.90
N SER A 39 37.55 -12.75 -10.22
CA SER A 39 38.35 -13.55 -9.30
C SER A 39 39.65 -12.80 -9.00
N PHE A 40 40.20 -12.92 -7.78
CA PHE A 40 41.62 -13.26 -7.50
C PHE A 40 41.95 -13.15 -5.97
N TYR A 41 42.35 -14.30 -5.40
CA TYR A 41 43.32 -14.62 -4.32
C TYR A 41 43.31 -13.98 -2.91
N SER A 42 43.19 -14.89 -1.93
CA SER A 42 44.14 -15.14 -0.81
C SER A 42 44.20 -14.20 0.42
N LEU A 43 43.66 -14.75 1.52
CA LEU A 43 44.13 -14.79 2.92
C LEU A 43 44.51 -13.52 3.72
N HIS A 44 43.99 -13.52 4.95
CA HIS A 44 44.43 -12.84 6.17
C HIS A 44 44.14 -11.34 6.35
N SER A 45 43.02 -11.03 7.02
CA SER A 45 43.01 -10.22 8.25
C SER A 45 41.64 -10.23 8.93
N ARG A 46 41.68 -10.54 10.22
CA ARG A 46 40.59 -10.58 11.21
C ARG A 46 40.14 -9.16 11.60
N ILE A 47 38.92 -9.09 12.15
CA ILE A 47 38.36 -8.06 13.05
C ILE A 47 37.83 -6.79 12.36
N PHE A 48 36.49 -6.62 12.41
CA PHE A 48 35.69 -5.49 11.92
C PHE A 48 35.81 -5.13 10.42
N ARG A 49 35.14 -5.90 9.57
CA ARG A 49 34.69 -5.42 8.25
C ARG A 49 33.30 -5.97 7.92
N ASN A 50 32.35 -5.06 7.89
CA ASN A 50 31.01 -5.09 7.28
C ASN A 50 30.60 -6.42 6.64
N ASN A 51 29.81 -7.19 7.36
CA ASN A 51 29.07 -8.31 6.81
C ASN A 51 27.74 -7.83 6.19
N ALA A 52 27.85 -6.84 5.29
CA ALA A 52 26.79 -6.48 4.34
C ALA A 52 26.92 -7.32 3.04
N ASN A 53 27.68 -8.42 3.07
CA ASN A 53 27.88 -9.32 1.95
C ASN A 53 27.16 -10.64 2.19
N THR A 54 25.84 -10.65 1.98
CA THR A 54 25.06 -11.74 1.36
C THR A 54 23.57 -11.51 1.61
N SER A 55 22.99 -10.49 0.97
CA SER A 55 21.57 -10.51 0.64
C SER A 55 21.47 -10.28 -0.85
N GLN A 56 20.71 -11.14 -1.54
CA GLN A 56 20.59 -11.19 -3.00
C GLN A 56 19.78 -10.00 -3.55
N GLY A 57 19.90 -8.79 -2.97
CA GLY A 57 18.92 -7.69 -3.09
C GLY A 57 19.45 -6.25 -3.24
N CYS A 58 20.75 -5.97 -3.07
CA CYS A 58 21.31 -4.61 -3.17
C CYS A 58 22.22 -4.44 -4.40
N LEU A 59 22.01 -3.39 -5.21
CA LEU A 59 22.88 -3.07 -6.36
C LEU A 59 24.09 -2.21 -5.97
N ALA A 60 24.01 -1.52 -4.83
CA ALA A 60 25.03 -0.61 -4.33
C ALA A 60 25.20 -0.78 -2.80
N ASP A 61 26.32 -0.26 -2.29
CA ASP A 61 26.57 -0.19 -0.85
C ASP A 61 25.49 0.65 -0.17
N LEU A 62 24.84 0.09 0.86
CA LEU A 62 23.80 0.78 1.63
C LEU A 62 24.36 1.77 2.66
N THR A 63 25.69 1.86 2.82
CA THR A 63 26.35 2.78 3.76
C THR A 63 25.83 4.22 3.68
N PRO A 64 25.54 4.83 2.50
CA PRO A 64 24.97 6.17 2.44
C PRO A 64 23.60 6.31 3.13
N LEU A 65 22.82 5.22 3.18
CA LEU A 65 21.50 5.21 3.83
C LEU A 65 21.59 5.07 5.35
N LEU A 66 22.75 4.71 5.91
CA LEU A 66 22.96 4.66 7.36
C LEU A 66 23.02 6.06 8.00
N TYR A 67 23.20 7.10 7.20
CA TYR A 67 23.16 8.49 7.65
C TYR A 67 21.77 8.88 8.18
N TYR A 68 20.71 8.34 7.59
CA TYR A 68 19.34 8.67 7.95
C TYR A 68 18.88 7.83 9.14
N PRO A 69 18.39 8.46 10.24
CA PRO A 69 18.02 7.75 11.47
C PRO A 69 16.85 6.79 11.26
N MET A 70 16.01 7.07 10.26
CA MET A 70 14.90 6.23 9.82
C MET A 70 14.53 6.61 8.39
N TRP A 71 14.23 5.61 7.57
CA TRP A 71 13.66 5.80 6.25
C TRP A 71 12.80 4.62 5.80
N ILE A 72 11.86 4.93 4.91
CA ILE A 72 10.91 3.97 4.32
C ILE A 72 10.87 4.20 2.81
N THR A 73 10.63 3.13 2.06
CA THR A 73 10.54 3.19 0.60
C THR A 73 9.12 3.49 0.11
N ASP A 74 9.00 4.14 -1.04
CA ASP A 74 7.74 4.32 -1.76
C ASP A 74 7.89 3.84 -3.20
N GLY A 75 7.07 2.86 -3.62
CA GLY A 75 7.05 2.33 -4.97
C GLY A 75 6.37 3.23 -6.01
N GLY A 76 6.09 4.49 -5.69
CA GLY A 76 5.52 5.47 -6.62
C GLY A 76 4.02 5.31 -6.90
N ARG A 77 3.31 4.51 -6.10
CA ARG A 77 1.85 4.26 -6.25
C ARG A 77 1.00 4.92 -5.17
N GLY A 78 1.58 5.86 -4.43
CA GLY A 78 0.89 6.68 -3.44
C GLY A 78 0.87 6.13 -2.01
N ALA A 79 1.22 4.84 -1.81
CA ALA A 79 1.36 4.23 -0.49
C ALA A 79 2.82 3.84 -0.24
N LEU A 80 3.27 3.96 1.01
CA LEU A 80 4.58 3.49 1.44
C LEU A 80 4.69 1.97 1.34
N SER A 81 5.88 1.48 1.01
CA SER A 81 6.16 0.06 0.94
C SER A 81 6.62 -0.48 2.28
N ASN A 82 5.94 -1.51 2.75
CA ASN A 82 6.29 -2.27 3.96
C ASN A 82 7.35 -3.36 3.71
N ASN A 83 8.01 -3.35 2.54
CA ASN A 83 8.96 -4.39 2.13
C ASN A 83 10.43 -4.02 2.40
N ILE A 84 10.76 -2.73 2.36
CA ILE A 84 12.12 -2.23 2.60
C ILE A 84 12.03 -1.09 3.59
N LEU A 85 12.53 -1.36 4.80
CA LEU A 85 12.32 -0.54 5.98
C LEU A 85 13.65 -0.34 6.70
N ALA A 86 13.89 0.83 7.28
CA ALA A 86 15.06 1.04 8.10
C ALA A 86 14.83 2.00 9.26
N ALA A 87 15.49 1.73 10.38
CA ALA A 87 15.62 2.69 11.48
C ALA A 87 16.74 2.35 12.45
N ARG A 88 17.10 3.35 13.24
CA ARG A 88 17.77 3.12 14.53
C ARG A 88 16.84 2.39 15.51
N PRO A 89 17.40 1.63 16.46
CA PRO A 89 16.63 1.04 17.56
C PRO A 89 15.80 2.10 18.31
N ASN A 90 14.61 1.72 18.78
CA ASN A 90 13.71 2.57 19.57
C ASN A 90 13.30 3.89 18.90
N HIS A 91 13.24 3.94 17.57
CA HIS A 91 12.77 5.14 16.88
C HIS A 91 11.28 5.41 17.21
N PRO A 92 10.87 6.66 17.57
CA PRO A 92 9.52 6.97 18.02
C PRO A 92 8.40 6.58 17.04
N PHE A 93 8.68 6.64 15.74
CA PHE A 93 7.77 6.15 14.72
C PHE A 93 7.42 4.67 14.88
N TRP A 94 8.40 3.79 15.07
CA TRP A 94 8.14 2.36 15.21
C TRP A 94 7.38 2.06 16.50
N THR A 95 7.63 2.81 17.58
CA THR A 95 6.83 2.74 18.81
C THR A 95 5.37 3.09 18.54
N LEU A 96 5.12 4.19 17.82
CA LEU A 96 3.76 4.59 17.44
C LEU A 96 3.10 3.53 16.56
N LEU A 97 3.83 2.99 15.59
CA LEU A 97 3.35 1.99 14.66
C LEU A 97 2.98 0.69 15.38
N THR A 98 3.86 0.14 16.21
CA THR A 98 3.58 -1.10 16.94
C THR A 98 2.44 -0.93 17.93
N ASN A 99 2.34 0.22 18.60
CA ASN A 99 1.22 0.51 19.52
C ASN A 99 -0.11 0.68 18.79
N SER A 100 -0.10 0.97 17.49
CA SER A 100 -1.29 1.18 16.67
C SER A 100 -1.78 -0.09 15.96
N LEU A 101 -1.05 -1.22 16.03
CA LEU A 101 -1.44 -2.46 15.34
C LEU A 101 -2.81 -3.01 15.80
N ILE A 102 -3.07 -3.04 17.11
CA ILE A 102 -4.33 -3.59 17.65
C ILE A 102 -5.53 -2.71 17.27
N PRO A 103 -5.51 -1.38 17.46
CA PRO A 103 -6.62 -0.52 17.06
C PRO A 103 -6.97 -0.54 15.57
N TYR A 104 -6.02 -0.89 14.69
CA TYR A 104 -6.24 -0.95 13.24
C TYR A 104 -6.62 -2.35 12.73
N ASN A 105 -6.68 -3.36 13.61
CA ASN A 105 -7.02 -4.74 13.25
C ASN A 105 -8.53 -4.95 13.00
N TYR A 106 -9.07 -4.25 12.00
CA TYR A 106 -10.44 -4.39 11.52
C TYR A 106 -10.54 -5.47 10.45
N ASN A 107 -11.65 -6.20 10.44
CA ASN A 107 -11.97 -7.14 9.36
C ASN A 107 -12.89 -6.46 8.35
N TYR A 108 -12.38 -6.26 7.13
CA TYR A 108 -13.15 -5.69 6.02
C TYR A 108 -13.70 -6.82 5.13
N LEU A 109 -14.66 -6.47 4.25
CA LEU A 109 -15.25 -7.41 3.30
C LEU A 109 -14.21 -8.03 2.35
N PHE A 110 -13.22 -7.24 1.94
CA PHE A 110 -12.17 -7.68 1.02
C PHE A 110 -10.88 -8.04 1.79
N PRO A 111 -10.34 -9.25 1.61
CA PRO A 111 -9.07 -9.67 2.21
C PRO A 111 -7.89 -8.72 1.97
N TYR A 112 -7.74 -8.20 0.75
CA TYR A 112 -6.70 -7.25 0.35
C TYR A 112 -6.78 -5.96 1.15
N VAL A 113 -8.00 -5.42 1.31
CA VAL A 113 -8.26 -4.22 2.12
C VAL A 113 -7.92 -4.49 3.58
N THR A 114 -8.30 -5.68 4.08
CA THR A 114 -8.01 -6.09 5.46
C THR A 114 -6.52 -6.18 5.75
N ILE A 115 -5.74 -6.82 4.88
CA ILE A 115 -4.28 -6.89 5.04
C ILE A 115 -3.67 -5.49 4.93
N SER A 116 -4.07 -4.72 3.91
CA SER A 116 -3.48 -3.40 3.64
C SER A 116 -3.70 -2.40 4.77
N TYR A 117 -4.91 -2.36 5.37
CA TYR A 117 -5.25 -1.42 6.46
C TYR A 117 -4.93 -1.91 7.87
N ALA A 118 -4.82 -3.21 8.11
CA ALA A 118 -4.53 -3.72 9.45
C ALA A 118 -3.04 -3.66 9.79
N SER A 119 -2.18 -4.01 8.83
CA SER A 119 -0.73 -4.09 9.06
C SER A 119 0.12 -3.81 7.82
N GLY A 120 -0.47 -3.61 6.64
CA GLY A 120 0.25 -3.45 5.39
C GLY A 120 0.58 -2.01 5.02
N GLN A 121 0.81 -1.79 3.73
CA GLN A 121 1.20 -0.49 3.14
C GLN A 121 0.30 0.69 3.52
N TRP A 122 -1.03 0.49 3.61
CA TRP A 122 -1.95 1.59 3.92
C TRP A 122 -1.97 1.92 5.40
N PHE A 123 -1.87 0.91 6.27
CA PHE A 123 -1.64 1.10 7.70
C PHE A 123 -0.38 1.91 7.95
N GLU A 124 0.74 1.47 7.37
CA GLU A 124 2.04 2.10 7.55
C GLU A 124 2.05 3.56 7.08
N THR A 125 1.42 3.82 5.92
CA THR A 125 1.24 5.18 5.39
C THR A 125 0.42 6.04 6.35
N ALA A 126 -0.70 5.53 6.88
CA ALA A 126 -1.55 6.27 7.81
C ALA A 126 -0.81 6.63 9.11
N ILE A 127 0.02 5.72 9.64
CA ILE A 127 0.84 6.01 10.82
C ILE A 127 1.96 7.00 10.50
N TRP A 128 2.57 6.89 9.31
CA TRP A 128 3.57 7.84 8.84
C TRP A 128 3.00 9.26 8.75
N GLU A 129 1.82 9.43 8.18
CA GLU A 129 1.13 10.73 8.11
C GLU A 129 0.83 11.26 9.52
N LYS A 130 0.28 10.40 10.39
CA LYS A 130 0.00 10.75 11.79
C LYS A 130 1.25 11.20 12.55
N TYR A 131 2.37 10.52 12.34
CA TYR A 131 3.65 10.87 12.96
C TYR A 131 4.15 12.23 12.46
N HIS A 132 4.12 12.49 11.15
CA HIS A 132 4.55 13.77 10.59
C HIS A 132 3.66 14.93 11.00
N ALA A 133 2.36 14.70 11.17
CA ALA A 133 1.43 15.71 11.68
C ALA A 133 1.78 16.17 13.11
N TRP A 134 2.47 15.34 13.90
CA TRP A 134 2.92 15.68 15.26
C TRP A 134 4.30 16.35 15.30
N LEU A 135 5.05 16.35 14.20
CA LEU A 135 6.40 16.92 14.18
C LEU A 135 6.38 18.46 14.13
N PRO A 136 7.34 19.13 14.80
CA PRO A 136 7.50 20.57 14.68
C PRO A 136 7.73 21.02 13.23
N ALA A 137 7.30 22.25 12.92
CA ALA A 137 7.57 22.89 11.63
C ALA A 137 9.07 22.85 11.26
N VAL A 138 9.35 22.78 9.95
CA VAL A 138 10.71 22.70 9.41
C VAL A 138 11.53 23.89 9.89
N GLY A 139 12.73 23.64 10.45
CA GLY A 139 13.66 24.70 10.85
C GLY A 139 13.75 24.99 12.36
N LYS A 140 13.01 24.27 13.22
CA LYS A 140 13.22 24.30 14.69
C LYS A 140 14.26 23.24 15.12
N GLU A 141 15.00 23.48 16.20
CA GLU A 141 15.97 22.51 16.75
C GLU A 141 15.33 21.14 17.03
N GLY A 142 16.08 20.05 16.77
CA GLY A 142 15.60 18.67 16.90
C GLY A 142 14.71 18.16 15.74
N SER A 143 14.40 19.01 14.76
CA SER A 143 13.46 18.69 13.68
C SER A 143 14.02 17.85 12.53
N GLN A 144 15.35 17.68 12.43
CA GLN A 144 15.96 16.81 11.42
C GLN A 144 16.02 15.35 11.89
N GLU A 145 16.45 15.10 13.14
CA GLU A 145 16.54 13.73 13.65
C GLU A 145 15.18 13.02 13.79
N SER A 146 14.13 13.80 14.05
CA SER A 146 12.78 13.26 14.19
C SER A 146 12.04 13.13 12.85
N ARG A 147 12.60 13.66 11.76
CA ARG A 147 11.96 13.61 10.44
C ARG A 147 12.30 12.29 9.76
N LEU A 148 11.27 11.63 9.27
CA LEU A 148 11.41 10.38 8.54
C LEU A 148 11.70 10.70 7.09
N HIS A 149 12.67 10.00 6.51
CA HIS A 149 12.96 10.16 5.09
C HIS A 149 12.17 9.14 4.25
N ARG A 150 11.59 9.61 3.14
CA ARG A 150 10.90 8.78 2.16
C ARG A 150 11.82 8.58 0.97
N LEU A 151 12.20 7.33 0.69
CA LEU A 151 13.00 6.97 -0.46
C LEU A 151 12.09 6.57 -1.62
N MET A 152 12.05 7.40 -2.65
CA MET A 152 11.21 7.15 -3.84
C MET A 152 11.87 6.09 -4.73
N MET A 153 11.13 5.03 -5.03
CA MET A 153 11.45 3.96 -5.96
C MET A 153 10.44 4.03 -7.11
N ASP A 154 10.76 4.86 -8.10
CA ASP A 154 9.87 5.13 -9.21
C ASP A 154 10.13 4.16 -10.37
N ASP A 155 9.10 3.41 -10.76
CA ASP A 155 9.16 2.44 -11.84
C ASP A 155 8.59 2.97 -13.17
N ARG A 156 8.31 4.28 -13.29
CA ARG A 156 7.86 4.87 -14.56
C ARG A 156 8.94 4.69 -15.65
N PRO A 157 8.57 4.46 -16.92
CA PRO A 157 9.54 4.23 -18.00
C PRO A 157 10.56 5.37 -18.20
N GLU A 158 10.20 6.59 -17.82
CA GLU A 158 11.04 7.79 -17.93
C GLU A 158 11.80 8.12 -16.64
N ALA A 159 11.56 7.39 -15.55
CA ALA A 159 12.22 7.64 -14.27
C ALA A 159 13.64 7.07 -14.24
N ASP A 160 14.53 7.75 -13.51
CA ASP A 160 15.86 7.26 -13.26
C ASP A 160 15.80 5.92 -12.51
N ARG A 161 16.61 4.95 -12.93
CA ARG A 161 16.72 3.68 -12.25
C ARG A 161 17.22 3.90 -10.82
N TRP A 162 16.50 3.35 -9.85
CA TRP A 162 16.90 3.39 -8.45
C TRP A 162 18.28 2.72 -8.28
N VAL A 163 19.14 3.31 -7.46
CA VAL A 163 20.55 2.90 -7.31
C VAL A 163 20.70 1.77 -6.29
N PHE A 164 19.85 1.74 -5.27
CA PHE A 164 20.02 0.85 -4.11
C PHE A 164 19.19 -0.46 -4.20
N PHE A 165 17.93 -0.40 -4.64
CA PHE A 165 16.95 -1.49 -4.38
C PHE A 165 16.13 -2.00 -5.57
N THR A 166 16.35 -3.22 -6.03
CA THR A 166 15.55 -3.81 -7.12
C THR A 166 14.24 -4.41 -6.66
N GLN A 167 13.16 -4.10 -7.36
CA GLN A 167 11.92 -4.84 -7.22
C GLN A 167 11.96 -6.16 -8.01
N ALA A 168 11.69 -7.26 -7.30
CA ALA A 168 11.48 -8.58 -7.88
C ALA A 168 9.99 -8.90 -7.95
N ARG A 169 9.65 -9.90 -8.78
CA ARG A 169 8.31 -10.45 -8.80
C ARG A 169 8.09 -11.35 -7.58
N GLY A 170 7.49 -10.81 -6.53
CA GLY A 170 6.86 -11.60 -5.45
C GLY A 170 5.34 -11.52 -5.52
N GLY A 171 4.67 -11.71 -4.37
CA GLY A 171 3.20 -11.69 -4.30
C GLY A 171 2.58 -12.78 -3.44
N THR A 172 3.19 -13.10 -2.30
CA THR A 172 2.68 -14.14 -1.38
C THR A 172 1.29 -13.80 -0.79
N TRP A 173 0.89 -12.53 -0.84
CA TRP A 173 -0.44 -12.01 -0.49
C TRP A 173 -1.38 -11.80 -1.67
N VAL A 174 -0.96 -12.10 -2.90
CA VAL A 174 -1.81 -11.91 -4.08
C VAL A 174 -3.00 -12.85 -4.01
N ASN A 175 -4.18 -12.28 -4.15
CA ASN A 175 -5.45 -12.97 -4.19
C ASN A 175 -6.34 -12.35 -5.29
N TRP A 176 -7.50 -12.96 -5.57
CA TRP A 176 -8.39 -12.52 -6.64
C TRP A 176 -8.82 -11.04 -6.51
N ASP A 177 -9.02 -10.57 -5.28
CA ASP A 177 -9.46 -9.22 -4.98
C ASP A 177 -8.34 -8.18 -5.18
N ASN A 178 -7.08 -8.57 -4.98
CA ASN A 178 -5.94 -7.73 -5.35
C ASN A 178 -5.94 -7.44 -6.87
N LEU A 179 -6.17 -8.46 -7.70
CA LEU A 179 -6.25 -8.28 -9.16
C LEU A 179 -7.41 -7.36 -9.56
N MET A 180 -8.56 -7.50 -8.88
CA MET A 180 -9.70 -6.60 -9.07
C MET A 180 -9.32 -5.14 -8.74
N PHE A 181 -8.69 -4.88 -7.59
CA PHE A 181 -8.29 -3.52 -7.20
C PHE A 181 -7.22 -2.93 -8.13
N LEU A 182 -6.27 -3.73 -8.61
CA LEU A 182 -5.32 -3.30 -9.63
C LEU A 182 -6.02 -2.90 -10.93
N TRP A 183 -6.95 -3.73 -11.41
CA TRP A 183 -7.73 -3.42 -12.60
C TRP A 183 -8.56 -2.15 -12.44
N ILE A 184 -9.18 -1.94 -11.27
CA ILE A 184 -9.91 -0.70 -10.95
C ILE A 184 -8.95 0.50 -11.00
N GLY A 185 -7.76 0.38 -10.41
CA GLY A 185 -6.74 1.43 -10.42
C GLY A 185 -6.24 1.79 -11.82
N ASP A 186 -6.10 0.81 -12.71
CA ASP A 186 -5.69 1.04 -14.10
C ASP A 186 -6.83 1.63 -14.96
N HIS A 187 -8.09 1.45 -14.55
CA HIS A 187 -9.29 1.83 -15.33
C HIS A 187 -10.23 2.76 -14.56
N LEU A 188 -9.70 3.69 -13.76
CA LEU A 188 -10.50 4.58 -12.89
C LEU A 188 -11.59 5.35 -13.65
N ILE A 189 -11.29 5.85 -14.85
CA ILE A 189 -12.25 6.59 -15.68
C ILE A 189 -13.41 5.68 -16.11
N LEU A 190 -13.10 4.48 -16.59
CA LEU A 190 -14.13 3.52 -17.02
C LEU A 190 -14.99 3.07 -15.83
N PHE A 191 -14.37 2.84 -14.68
CA PHE A 191 -15.07 2.48 -13.46
C PHE A 191 -16.01 3.61 -13.01
N ALA A 192 -15.55 4.86 -13.03
CA ALA A 192 -16.38 6.02 -12.72
C ALA A 192 -17.57 6.17 -13.68
N LEU A 193 -17.34 6.02 -14.99
CA LEU A 193 -18.41 6.04 -15.99
C LEU A 193 -19.41 4.90 -15.77
N GLY A 194 -18.95 3.71 -15.42
CA GLY A 194 -19.79 2.57 -15.07
C GLY A 194 -20.69 2.84 -13.87
N ILE A 195 -20.14 3.42 -12.80
CA ILE A 195 -20.92 3.83 -11.62
C ILE A 195 -21.95 4.91 -11.98
N CYS A 196 -21.54 5.95 -12.72
CA CYS A 196 -22.48 6.99 -13.16
C CYS A 196 -23.59 6.42 -14.04
N GLY A 197 -23.28 5.46 -14.92
CA GLY A 197 -24.26 4.73 -15.72
C GLY A 197 -25.24 3.94 -14.86
N LEU A 198 -24.76 3.21 -13.85
CA LEU A 198 -25.60 2.45 -12.92
C LEU A 198 -26.50 3.36 -12.07
N ILE A 199 -25.97 4.47 -11.57
CA ILE A 199 -26.75 5.49 -10.84
C ILE A 199 -27.81 6.09 -11.77
N GLY A 200 -27.45 6.41 -13.01
CA GLY A 200 -28.37 6.91 -14.02
C GLY A 200 -29.48 5.91 -14.35
N LEU A 201 -29.16 4.63 -14.49
CA LEU A 201 -30.12 3.54 -14.72
C LEU A 201 -31.03 3.31 -13.51
N ALA A 202 -30.48 3.35 -12.29
CA ALA A 202 -31.27 3.25 -11.07
C ALA A 202 -32.24 4.42 -10.93
N TYR A 203 -31.76 5.65 -11.18
CA TYR A 203 -32.60 6.85 -11.22
C TYR A 203 -33.69 6.76 -12.31
N TRP A 204 -33.35 6.27 -13.50
CA TRP A 204 -34.31 6.04 -14.58
C TRP A 204 -35.36 4.99 -14.21
N ALA A 205 -34.96 3.89 -13.58
CA ALA A 205 -35.88 2.84 -13.14
C ALA A 205 -36.82 3.35 -12.04
N ILE A 206 -36.28 4.06 -11.05
CA ILE A 206 -37.05 4.67 -9.95
C ILE A 206 -38.01 5.73 -10.49
N SER A 207 -37.55 6.60 -11.38
CA SER A 207 -38.42 7.62 -11.97
C SER A 207 -39.54 7.00 -12.81
N ARG A 208 -39.29 5.89 -13.52
CA ARG A 208 -40.32 5.12 -14.24
C ARG A 208 -41.34 4.44 -13.32
N THR A 209 -40.94 4.00 -12.13
CA THR A 209 -41.85 3.35 -11.17
C THR A 209 -42.66 4.36 -10.36
N PHE A 210 -42.07 5.49 -9.96
CA PHE A 210 -42.74 6.51 -9.14
C PHE A 210 -43.46 7.59 -9.94
N PHE A 211 -42.92 8.03 -11.08
CA PHE A 211 -43.56 9.00 -11.99
C PHE A 211 -44.22 8.31 -13.18
N ARG A 212 -44.79 7.12 -12.96
CA ARG A 212 -45.67 6.51 -13.95
C ARG A 212 -46.87 7.45 -14.08
N PRO A 213 -47.12 8.09 -15.25
CA PRO A 213 -48.31 8.88 -15.41
C PRO A 213 -49.48 7.93 -15.15
N SER A 214 -50.31 8.24 -14.16
CA SER A 214 -51.64 7.64 -14.02
C SER A 214 -52.39 8.02 -15.30
N LYS A 215 -52.24 7.23 -16.37
CA LYS A 215 -53.22 7.23 -17.44
C LYS A 215 -54.48 6.67 -16.80
N GLY A 216 -55.30 7.60 -16.32
CA GLY A 216 -56.59 7.29 -15.71
C GLY A 216 -57.35 6.36 -16.63
N TYR A 217 -57.88 5.28 -16.06
CA TYR A 217 -58.71 4.33 -16.78
C TYR A 217 -59.84 5.11 -17.45
N THR A 218 -59.81 5.16 -18.79
CA THR A 218 -60.90 5.77 -19.54
C THR A 218 -62.07 4.78 -19.51
N LYS A 219 -63.19 5.16 -18.88
CA LYS A 219 -64.39 4.34 -18.84
C LYS A 219 -64.87 4.15 -20.29
N LEU A 220 -64.82 2.92 -20.80
CA LEU A 220 -65.40 2.58 -22.09
C LEU A 220 -66.91 2.85 -22.01
N LYS A 221 -67.43 3.66 -22.93
CA LYS A 221 -68.86 3.94 -23.04
C LYS A 221 -69.55 2.62 -23.39
N SER A 222 -70.52 2.22 -22.56
CA SER A 222 -71.33 1.03 -22.79
C SER A 222 -72.43 1.40 -23.78
N ASP A 223 -72.48 0.74 -24.94
CA ASP A 223 -73.50 0.91 -25.99
C ASP A 223 -74.88 0.35 -25.58
N ARG A 224 -75.29 0.51 -24.32
CA ARG A 224 -76.57 -0.01 -23.77
C ARG A 224 -77.41 1.07 -23.09
N GLU A 225 -77.33 2.31 -23.54
CA GLU A 225 -78.22 3.40 -23.10
C GLU A 225 -79.00 4.07 -24.25
N ASP A 226 -78.88 3.60 -25.50
CA ASP A 226 -79.64 4.13 -26.65
C ASP A 226 -80.85 3.25 -27.05
N GLU A 227 -81.27 2.30 -26.21
CA GLU A 227 -82.53 1.56 -26.36
C GLU A 227 -83.40 1.71 -25.11
N GLY A 228 -84.06 2.87 -24.97
CA GLY A 228 -85.12 3.04 -23.98
C GLY A 228 -85.42 4.49 -23.64
N VAL A 229 -86.18 5.18 -24.50
CA VAL A 229 -87.60 5.57 -24.32
C VAL A 229 -88.14 5.99 -25.68
#